data_AF-A0A536W2K4-F1
#
_entry.id   AF-A0A536W2K4-F1
#
_cell.length_a   1.000
_cell.length_b   1.000
_cell.length_c   1.000
_cell.angle_alpha   90.00
_cell.angle_beta   90.00
_cell.angle_gamma   90.00
#
_symmetry.space_group_name_H-M   'P 1'
#
loop_
_entity.id
_entity.type
_entity.pdbx_description
1 polymer ?
#
loop_
_entity_poly.entity_id
_entity_poly.type
_entity_poly.pdbx_seq_one_letter_code
_entity_poly.pdbx_strand_id
1 'polypeptide(L)'
;DLLTGKTVSPLPENRDDVVVNNRIRRGLGTAIAALKLSAPDRSARLAAAKELQNSADEDTLAAITTALAKESDAEIKELLSQTQASIQLASTDRATRIAAIRTLAESSNPSTKTLLLAVLEQKGGSYVEPDAEVRGEAEKSLRAVESKLATGDMIGRIFSGASLGSILLLAALGLAITYGLMGVINLAHGELIMVGAYATYVVQNLFRRYAPGAFDAYLICAVPMAFAAAGLVGMALERCVIRFLYGRPLETLLATWGISLILMQAVRTVFGAQNVQVENPSWMSGGFVAMTGIVLPWSRIVIIAFAALVLLLIW
;
A
#
# COMPACT_ATOMS: atom_id res chain seq x y z
N ASP A 1 47.23 -10.35 -13.79
CA ASP A 1 47.40 -9.46 -14.95
C ASP A 1 46.21 -9.68 -15.88
N LEU A 2 45.47 -8.60 -16.17
CA LEU A 2 44.23 -8.61 -16.96
C LEU A 2 44.45 -9.02 -18.42
N LEU A 3 45.65 -8.85 -18.96
CA LEU A 3 45.98 -9.21 -20.35
C LEU A 3 46.49 -10.65 -20.48
N THR A 4 47.04 -11.22 -19.40
CA THR A 4 47.71 -12.53 -19.45
C THR A 4 47.05 -13.60 -18.57
N GLY A 5 46.04 -13.24 -17.77
CA GLY A 5 45.31 -14.15 -16.88
C GLY A 5 46.13 -14.75 -15.73
N LYS A 6 47.42 -14.39 -15.60
CA LYS A 6 48.31 -14.91 -14.57
C LYS A 6 48.15 -14.17 -13.26
N THR A 7 48.27 -14.89 -12.15
CA THR A 7 48.30 -14.34 -10.80
C THR A 7 49.57 -13.51 -10.61
N VAL A 8 49.41 -12.23 -10.24
CA VAL A 8 50.54 -11.33 -9.96
C VAL A 8 50.71 -11.26 -8.45
N SER A 9 51.90 -11.63 -7.97
CA SER A 9 52.30 -11.51 -6.58
C SER A 9 53.76 -11.03 -6.52
N PRO A 10 54.10 -10.01 -5.72
CA PRO A 10 53.22 -9.23 -4.83
C PRO A 10 52.29 -8.28 -5.60
N LEU A 11 51.15 -7.96 -4.98
CA LEU A 11 50.18 -6.99 -5.52
C LEU A 11 50.80 -5.58 -5.47
N PRO A 12 50.73 -4.77 -6.54
CA PRO A 12 51.22 -3.39 -6.55
C PRO A 12 50.53 -2.54 -5.47
N GLU A 13 51.27 -1.66 -4.79
CA GLU A 13 50.73 -0.81 -3.70
C GLU A 13 49.69 0.22 -4.20
N ASN A 14 49.76 0.61 -5.48
CA ASN A 14 48.91 1.64 -6.07
C ASN A 14 47.80 1.00 -6.93
N ARG A 15 46.87 0.28 -6.29
CA ARG A 15 45.75 -0.38 -6.97
C ARG A 15 44.49 0.50 -6.92
N ASP A 16 43.88 0.70 -8.08
CA ASP A 16 42.50 1.17 -8.16
C ASP A 16 41.59 -0.06 -8.01
N ASP A 17 40.80 -0.10 -6.93
CA ASP A 17 39.75 -1.11 -6.80
C ASP A 17 38.70 -0.87 -7.90
N VAL A 18 38.39 -1.91 -8.69
CA VAL A 18 37.33 -1.85 -9.70
C VAL A 18 35.98 -1.86 -8.96
N VAL A 19 35.51 -0.68 -8.57
CA VAL A 19 34.21 -0.52 -7.94
C VAL A 19 33.13 -0.56 -9.02
N VAL A 20 32.27 -1.57 -8.97
CA VAL A 20 31.09 -1.66 -9.85
C VAL A 20 30.17 -0.49 -9.55
N ASN A 21 30.20 0.51 -10.42
CA ASN A 21 29.33 1.67 -10.32
C ASN A 21 27.88 1.31 -10.69
N ASN A 22 26.93 2.19 -10.34
CA ASN A 22 25.50 1.94 -10.58
C ASN A 22 25.14 1.77 -12.07
N ARG A 23 25.92 2.36 -12.98
CA ARG A 23 25.70 2.24 -14.42
C ARG A 23 26.00 0.82 -14.92
N ILE A 24 27.15 0.26 -14.53
CA ILE A 24 27.54 -1.12 -14.87
C ILE A 24 26.56 -2.11 -14.25
N ARG A 25 26.18 -1.91 -12.99
CA ARG A 25 25.21 -2.78 -12.31
C ARG A 25 23.86 -2.80 -13.04
N ARG A 26 23.36 -1.64 -13.48
CA ARG A 26 22.10 -1.53 -14.23
C ARG A 26 22.20 -2.24 -15.58
N GLY A 27 23.23 -1.95 -16.37
CA GLY A 27 23.41 -2.59 -17.68
C GLY A 27 23.54 -4.12 -17.60
N LEU A 28 24.30 -4.63 -16.62
CA LEU A 28 24.36 -6.07 -16.35
C LEU A 28 23.00 -6.63 -15.92
N GLY A 29 22.27 -5.91 -15.06
CA GLY A 29 20.92 -6.28 -14.65
C GLY A 29 19.97 -6.44 -15.84
N THR A 30 19.93 -5.46 -16.73
CA THR A 30 19.13 -5.46 -17.96
C THR A 30 19.50 -6.64 -18.89
N ALA A 31 20.79 -6.87 -19.13
CA ALA A 31 21.25 -7.98 -19.96
C ALA A 31 20.90 -9.35 -19.36
N ILE A 32 21.08 -9.52 -18.04
CA ILE A 32 20.69 -10.75 -17.34
C ILE A 32 19.18 -10.95 -17.40
N ALA A 33 18.39 -9.89 -17.22
CA ALA A 33 16.94 -9.95 -17.34
C ALA A 33 16.51 -10.40 -18.74
N ALA A 34 17.08 -9.83 -19.80
CA ALA A 34 16.82 -10.24 -21.19
C ALA A 34 17.10 -11.74 -21.41
N LEU A 35 18.19 -12.27 -20.86
CA LEU A 35 18.51 -13.71 -20.93
C LEU A 35 17.50 -14.56 -20.13
N LYS A 36 17.09 -14.10 -18.94
CA LYS A 36 16.15 -14.80 -18.07
C LYS A 36 14.73 -14.86 -18.60
N LEU A 37 14.37 -14.10 -19.65
CA LEU A 37 13.08 -14.24 -20.32
C LEU A 37 12.85 -15.64 -20.91
N SER A 38 13.92 -16.37 -21.22
CA SER A 38 13.82 -17.76 -21.72
C SER A 38 13.94 -18.82 -20.63
N ALA A 39 13.90 -18.43 -19.34
CA ALA A 39 14.00 -19.38 -18.24
C ALA A 39 12.78 -20.32 -18.19
N PRO A 40 12.94 -21.59 -17.78
CA PRO A 40 11.83 -22.53 -17.68
C PRO A 40 10.85 -22.17 -16.55
N ASP A 41 11.33 -21.51 -15.50
CA ASP A 41 10.51 -21.10 -14.37
C ASP A 41 9.72 -19.82 -14.65
N ARG A 42 8.42 -19.83 -14.32
CA ARG A 42 7.52 -18.67 -14.45
C ARG A 42 7.99 -17.50 -13.57
N SER A 43 8.38 -17.76 -12.33
CA SER A 43 8.72 -16.69 -11.39
C SER A 43 9.96 -15.92 -11.85
N ALA A 44 10.96 -16.64 -12.36
CA ALA A 44 12.15 -16.06 -12.96
C ALA A 44 11.83 -15.20 -14.21
N ARG A 45 10.96 -15.68 -15.10
CA ARG A 45 10.54 -14.92 -16.29
C ARG A 45 9.75 -13.67 -15.92
N LEU A 46 8.84 -13.75 -14.95
CA LEU A 46 8.07 -12.60 -14.48
C LEU A 46 8.97 -11.54 -13.84
N ALA A 47 9.93 -11.94 -13.01
CA ALA A 47 10.90 -11.04 -12.42
C ALA A 47 11.76 -10.35 -13.49
N ALA A 48 12.19 -11.08 -14.51
CA ALA A 48 12.93 -10.54 -15.65
C ALA A 48 12.11 -9.53 -16.46
N ALA A 49 10.84 -9.84 -16.75
CA ALA A 49 9.96 -8.93 -17.48
C ALA A 49 9.70 -7.63 -16.68
N LYS A 50 9.56 -7.71 -15.34
CA LYS A 50 9.43 -6.53 -14.46
C LYS A 50 10.70 -5.67 -14.42
N GLU A 51 11.88 -6.28 -14.43
CA GLU A 51 13.16 -5.57 -14.48
C GLU A 51 13.32 -4.80 -15.79
N LEU A 52 12.92 -5.42 -16.91
CA LEU A 52 12.99 -4.80 -18.24
C LEU A 52 12.04 -3.62 -18.39
N GLN A 53 10.86 -3.64 -17.76
CA GLN A 53 9.91 -2.51 -17.85
C GLN A 53 10.52 -1.15 -17.46
N ASN A 54 11.54 -1.13 -16.58
CA ASN A 54 12.17 0.09 -16.10
C ASN A 54 13.54 0.40 -16.75
N SER A 55 14.13 -0.57 -17.46
CA SER A 55 15.53 -0.49 -17.90
C SER A 55 15.75 -0.89 -19.36
N ALA A 56 14.73 -1.38 -20.05
CA ALA A 56 14.83 -1.81 -21.43
C ALA A 56 15.10 -0.64 -22.37
N ASP A 57 15.91 -0.96 -23.38
CA ASP A 57 16.35 -0.08 -24.45
C ASP A 57 16.26 -0.83 -25.80
N GLU A 58 16.67 -0.15 -26.87
CA GLU A 58 16.64 -0.70 -28.23
C GLU A 58 17.42 -2.02 -28.37
N ASP A 59 18.52 -2.18 -27.64
CA ASP A 59 19.35 -3.40 -27.65
C ASP A 59 18.58 -4.63 -27.14
N THR A 60 17.64 -4.45 -26.21
CA THR A 60 16.81 -5.53 -25.67
C THR A 60 15.61 -5.90 -26.54
N LEU A 61 15.27 -5.09 -27.55
CA LEU A 61 14.04 -5.24 -28.34
C LEU A 61 13.96 -6.60 -29.05
N ALA A 62 15.08 -7.09 -29.59
CA ALA A 62 15.14 -8.39 -30.27
C ALA A 62 14.89 -9.56 -29.31
N ALA A 63 15.44 -9.48 -28.09
CA ALA A 63 15.23 -10.47 -27.03
C ALA A 63 13.76 -10.49 -26.58
N ILE A 64 13.17 -9.31 -26.35
CA ILE A 64 11.76 -9.15 -25.96
C ILE A 64 10.83 -9.71 -27.04
N THR A 65 11.09 -9.39 -28.31
CA THR A 65 10.27 -9.88 -29.45
C THR A 65 10.32 -11.40 -29.56
N THR A 66 11.51 -11.99 -29.37
CA THR A 66 11.68 -13.46 -29.38
C THR A 66 10.97 -14.11 -28.21
N ALA A 67 11.03 -13.50 -27.02
CA ALA A 67 10.35 -13.99 -25.83
C ALA A 67 8.81 -13.92 -25.99
N LEU A 68 8.27 -12.81 -26.48
CA LEU A 68 6.83 -12.62 -26.74
C LEU A 68 6.23 -13.71 -27.63
N ALA A 69 6.96 -14.11 -28.67
CA ALA A 69 6.51 -15.14 -29.61
C ALA A 69 6.40 -16.54 -28.97
N LYS A 70 7.21 -16.82 -27.94
CA LYS A 70 7.27 -18.12 -27.26
C LYS A 70 6.50 -18.15 -25.94
N GLU A 71 6.22 -16.99 -25.36
CA GLU A 71 5.54 -16.90 -24.08
C GLU A 71 4.13 -17.50 -24.17
N SER A 72 3.65 -18.07 -23.08
CA SER A 72 2.28 -18.59 -22.96
C SER A 72 1.51 -17.90 -21.85
N ASP A 73 2.20 -17.39 -20.84
CA ASP A 73 1.61 -16.71 -19.70
C ASP A 73 1.06 -15.33 -20.08
N ALA A 74 -0.20 -15.07 -19.74
CA ALA A 74 -0.88 -13.83 -20.11
C ALA A 74 -0.27 -12.59 -19.43
N GLU A 75 0.12 -12.70 -18.15
CA GLU A 75 0.70 -11.59 -17.38
C GLU A 75 2.06 -11.19 -17.96
N ILE A 76 2.90 -12.17 -18.26
CA ILE A 76 4.23 -11.93 -18.83
C ILE A 76 4.11 -11.37 -20.25
N LYS A 77 3.19 -11.89 -21.07
CA LYS A 77 2.92 -11.36 -22.42
C LYS A 77 2.54 -9.89 -22.39
N GLU A 78 1.61 -9.52 -21.52
CA GLU A 78 1.15 -8.15 -21.39
C GLU A 78 2.31 -7.23 -20.96
N LEU A 79 3.13 -7.66 -20.02
CA LEU A 79 4.26 -6.86 -19.55
C LEU A 79 5.33 -6.66 -20.63
N LEU A 80 5.62 -7.71 -21.40
CA LEU A 80 6.58 -7.63 -22.50
C LEU A 80 6.04 -6.82 -23.69
N SER A 81 4.75 -6.92 -24.01
CA SER A 81 4.15 -6.12 -25.09
C SER A 81 4.14 -4.63 -24.74
N GLN A 82 3.85 -4.28 -23.49
CA GLN A 82 3.97 -2.90 -22.99
C GLN A 82 5.41 -2.39 -23.04
N THR A 83 6.37 -3.23 -22.64
CA THR A 83 7.81 -2.87 -22.69
C THR A 83 8.26 -2.67 -24.13
N GLN A 84 7.89 -3.58 -25.04
CA GLN A 84 8.16 -3.46 -26.48
C GLN A 84 7.58 -2.16 -27.05
N ALA A 85 6.31 -1.85 -26.73
CA ALA A 85 5.64 -0.64 -27.19
C ALA A 85 6.34 0.63 -26.66
N SER A 86 6.81 0.63 -25.41
CA SER A 86 7.54 1.77 -24.85
C SER A 86 8.84 2.10 -25.61
N ILE A 87 9.56 1.07 -26.07
CA ILE A 87 10.78 1.22 -26.89
C ILE A 87 10.41 1.69 -28.30
N GLN A 88 9.35 1.13 -28.87
CA GLN A 88 8.88 1.43 -30.22
C GLN A 88 8.32 2.86 -30.40
N LEU A 89 8.04 3.58 -29.31
CA LEU A 89 7.71 5.01 -29.37
C LEU A 89 8.84 5.84 -30.01
N ALA A 90 10.10 5.42 -29.88
CA ALA A 90 11.25 6.10 -30.50
C ALA A 90 11.54 5.64 -31.94
N SER A 91 10.70 4.75 -32.51
CA SER A 91 10.91 4.20 -33.85
C SER A 91 10.83 5.27 -34.94
N THR A 92 11.64 5.13 -35.98
CA THR A 92 11.59 5.99 -37.17
C THR A 92 10.31 5.81 -37.99
N ASP A 93 9.70 4.62 -37.93
CA ASP A 93 8.48 4.31 -38.67
C ASP A 93 7.22 4.81 -37.96
N ARG A 94 6.42 5.59 -38.68
CA ARG A 94 5.17 6.19 -38.21
C ARG A 94 4.14 5.12 -37.82
N ALA A 95 3.98 4.07 -38.62
CA ALA A 95 2.99 3.04 -38.34
C ALA A 95 3.32 2.28 -37.05
N THR A 96 4.61 2.01 -36.83
CA THR A 96 5.13 1.42 -35.59
C THR A 96 4.89 2.30 -34.37
N ARG A 97 5.11 3.63 -34.44
CA ARG A 97 4.80 4.56 -33.33
C ARG A 97 3.32 4.58 -32.99
N ILE A 98 2.43 4.60 -33.98
CA ILE A 98 0.97 4.57 -33.78
C ILE A 98 0.53 3.24 -33.13
N ALA A 99 1.07 2.11 -33.61
CA ALA A 99 0.78 0.80 -33.03
C ALA A 99 1.24 0.73 -31.56
N ALA A 100 2.44 1.22 -31.26
CA ALA A 100 2.97 1.30 -29.91
C ALA A 100 2.07 2.12 -28.97
N ILE A 101 1.62 3.31 -29.41
CA ILE A 101 0.70 4.16 -28.66
C ILE A 101 -0.61 3.41 -28.33
N ARG A 102 -1.17 2.68 -29.28
CA ARG A 102 -2.40 1.89 -29.08
C ARG A 102 -2.20 0.75 -28.08
N THR A 103 -1.10 0.00 -28.20
CA THR A 103 -0.77 -1.06 -27.25
C THR A 103 -0.56 -0.49 -25.84
N LEU A 104 0.07 0.67 -25.71
CA LEU A 104 0.20 1.35 -24.43
C LEU A 104 -1.16 1.78 -23.86
N ALA A 105 -2.08 2.25 -24.70
CA ALA A 105 -3.43 2.67 -24.27
C ALA A 105 -4.29 1.54 -23.69
N GLU A 106 -3.97 0.29 -24.02
CA GLU A 106 -4.63 -0.88 -23.44
C GLU A 106 -4.24 -1.06 -21.96
N SER A 107 -3.03 -0.67 -21.58
CA SER A 107 -2.47 -0.79 -20.24
C SER A 107 -3.18 0.09 -19.20
N SER A 108 -3.28 -0.45 -17.98
CA SER A 108 -3.70 0.29 -16.78
C SER A 108 -2.51 0.82 -15.96
N ASN A 109 -1.31 0.90 -16.54
CA ASN A 109 -0.11 1.36 -15.83
C ASN A 109 -0.01 2.90 -15.79
N PRO A 110 0.17 3.53 -14.61
CA PRO A 110 0.40 4.96 -14.51
C PRO A 110 1.60 5.48 -15.35
N SER A 111 2.63 4.66 -15.54
CA SER A 111 3.81 5.01 -16.36
C SER A 111 3.45 5.28 -17.83
N THR A 112 2.39 4.64 -18.35
CA THR A 112 1.88 4.89 -19.70
C THR A 112 1.48 6.34 -19.90
N LYS A 113 0.83 6.96 -18.90
CA LYS A 113 0.46 8.37 -18.96
C LYS A 113 1.69 9.26 -19.14
N THR A 114 2.76 8.98 -18.41
CA THR A 114 4.02 9.74 -18.53
C THR A 114 4.63 9.61 -19.92
N LEU A 115 4.61 8.40 -20.50
CA LEU A 115 5.11 8.17 -21.86
C LEU A 115 4.28 8.91 -22.92
N LEU A 116 2.95 8.86 -22.83
CA LEU A 116 2.06 9.56 -23.76
C LEU A 116 2.17 11.08 -23.64
N LEU A 117 2.35 11.61 -22.43
CA LEU A 117 2.63 13.03 -22.22
C LEU A 117 3.97 13.45 -22.83
N ALA A 118 4.99 12.59 -22.81
CA ALA A 118 6.28 12.86 -23.44
C ALA A 118 6.18 12.99 -24.98
N VAL A 119 5.29 12.20 -25.63
CA VAL A 119 5.00 12.34 -27.07
C VAL A 119 4.35 13.70 -27.39
N LEU A 120 3.53 14.21 -26.46
CA LEU A 120 2.84 15.50 -26.59
C LEU A 120 3.66 16.69 -26.04
N GLU A 121 4.88 16.44 -25.55
CA GLU A 121 5.74 17.48 -24.98
C GLU A 121 6.12 18.50 -26.06
N GLN A 122 6.16 19.78 -25.67
CA GLN A 122 6.66 20.86 -26.51
C GLN A 122 7.98 21.38 -25.94
N LYS A 123 8.99 21.53 -26.80
CA LYS A 123 10.27 22.17 -26.47
C LYS A 123 10.46 23.39 -27.37
N GLY A 124 10.58 24.56 -26.77
CA GLY A 124 10.79 25.81 -27.50
C GLY A 124 9.65 26.19 -28.46
N GLY A 125 8.41 25.80 -28.16
CA GLY A 125 7.22 26.09 -28.98
C GLY A 125 6.98 25.14 -30.15
N SER A 126 7.82 24.11 -30.33
CA SER A 126 7.59 23.01 -31.27
C SER A 126 7.36 21.70 -30.53
N TYR A 127 6.52 20.83 -31.08
CA TYR A 127 6.31 19.49 -30.53
C TYR A 127 7.56 18.63 -30.71
N VAL A 128 7.85 17.79 -29.71
CA VAL A 128 8.93 16.79 -29.79
C VAL A 128 8.61 15.75 -30.86
N GLU A 129 7.34 15.31 -30.94
CA GLU A 129 6.85 14.47 -32.05
C GLU A 129 6.43 15.34 -33.25
N PRO A 130 7.09 15.22 -34.41
CA PRO A 130 6.79 16.03 -35.59
C PRO A 130 5.45 15.67 -36.24
N ASP A 131 5.01 14.41 -36.15
CA ASP A 131 3.84 13.92 -36.88
C ASP A 131 2.52 14.29 -36.19
N ALA A 132 1.60 14.92 -36.94
CA ALA A 132 0.31 15.34 -36.41
C ALA A 132 -0.66 14.18 -36.14
N GLU A 133 -0.60 13.10 -36.93
CA GLU A 133 -1.44 11.92 -36.73
C GLU A 133 -1.00 11.13 -35.50
N VAL A 134 0.32 11.00 -35.28
CA VAL A 134 0.88 10.35 -34.09
C VAL A 134 0.47 11.11 -32.83
N ARG A 135 0.55 12.44 -32.84
CA ARG A 135 0.05 13.29 -31.74
C ARG A 135 -1.45 13.14 -31.52
N GLY A 136 -2.24 13.12 -32.59
CA GLY A 136 -3.68 12.90 -32.50
C GLY A 136 -4.06 11.56 -31.88
N GLU A 137 -3.31 10.50 -32.18
CA GLU A 137 -3.51 9.18 -31.56
C GLU A 137 -3.04 9.16 -30.10
N ALA A 138 -1.93 9.83 -29.78
CA ALA A 138 -1.43 9.97 -28.42
C ALA A 138 -2.43 10.72 -27.52
N GLU A 139 -3.07 11.79 -28.01
CA GLU A 139 -4.12 12.51 -27.28
C GLU A 139 -5.35 11.63 -26.98
N LYS A 140 -5.83 10.87 -27.97
CA LYS A 140 -6.96 9.95 -27.80
C LYS A 140 -6.62 8.85 -26.78
N SER A 141 -5.42 8.28 -26.92
CA SER A 141 -4.91 7.23 -26.04
C SER A 141 -4.72 7.72 -24.63
N LEU A 142 -4.20 8.94 -24.46
CA LEU A 142 -4.03 9.58 -23.16
C LEU A 142 -5.37 9.74 -22.44
N ARG A 143 -6.41 10.24 -23.13
CA ARG A 143 -7.76 10.37 -22.55
C ARG A 143 -8.34 9.01 -22.14
N ALA A 144 -8.13 7.97 -22.94
CA ALA A 144 -8.60 6.62 -22.62
C ALA A 144 -7.90 6.06 -21.37
N VAL A 145 -6.58 6.24 -21.28
CA VAL A 145 -5.77 5.83 -20.11
C VAL A 145 -6.17 6.62 -18.87
N GLU A 146 -6.32 7.94 -18.99
CA GLU A 146 -6.76 8.80 -17.88
C GLU A 146 -8.14 8.40 -17.36
N SER A 147 -9.09 8.08 -18.25
CA SER A 147 -10.40 7.59 -17.85
C SER A 147 -10.31 6.28 -17.06
N LYS A 148 -9.52 5.30 -17.55
CA LYS A 148 -9.32 4.02 -16.87
C LYS A 148 -8.67 4.20 -15.49
N LEU A 149 -7.60 4.97 -15.42
CA LEU A 149 -6.90 5.28 -14.17
C LEU A 149 -7.81 6.02 -13.19
N ALA A 150 -8.58 7.01 -13.66
CA ALA A 150 -9.53 7.76 -12.84
C ALA A 150 -10.65 6.86 -12.27
N THR A 151 -11.16 5.90 -13.04
CA THR A 151 -12.12 4.91 -12.51
C THR A 151 -11.50 4.05 -11.42
N GLY A 152 -10.27 3.56 -11.62
CA GLY A 152 -9.53 2.81 -10.61
C GLY A 152 -9.32 3.63 -9.33
N ASP A 153 -8.80 4.84 -9.47
CA ASP A 153 -8.59 5.78 -8.36
C ASP A 153 -9.89 6.08 -7.62
N MET A 154 -11.00 6.24 -8.34
CA MET A 154 -12.31 6.48 -7.74
C MET A 154 -12.76 5.30 -6.88
N ILE A 155 -12.59 4.06 -7.35
CA ILE A 155 -12.87 2.85 -6.56
C ILE A 155 -12.00 2.83 -5.30
N GLY A 156 -10.69 3.10 -5.44
CA GLY A 156 -9.76 3.16 -4.31
C GLY A 156 -10.13 4.23 -3.28
N ARG A 157 -10.60 5.40 -3.74
CA ARG A 157 -11.08 6.51 -2.90
C ARG A 157 -12.38 6.16 -2.19
N ILE A 158 -13.35 5.58 -2.90
CA ILE A 158 -14.61 5.11 -2.30
C ILE A 158 -14.32 4.07 -1.23
N PHE A 159 -13.45 3.09 -1.52
CA PHE A 159 -13.05 2.08 -0.54
C PHE A 159 -12.36 2.69 0.68
N SER A 160 -11.43 3.62 0.46
CA SER A 160 -10.74 4.32 1.55
C SER A 160 -11.71 5.16 2.39
N GLY A 161 -12.68 5.82 1.74
CA GLY A 161 -13.75 6.56 2.39
C GLY A 161 -14.68 5.66 3.19
N ALA A 162 -15.08 4.50 2.64
CA ALA A 162 -15.88 3.49 3.33
C ALA A 162 -15.14 2.92 4.54
N SER A 163 -13.84 2.65 4.39
CA SER A 163 -12.97 2.20 5.49
C SER A 163 -12.89 3.24 6.61
N LEU A 164 -12.57 4.49 6.29
CA LEU A 164 -12.52 5.56 7.30
C LEU A 164 -13.90 5.79 7.94
N GLY A 165 -14.95 5.79 7.12
CA GLY A 165 -16.33 5.91 7.55
C GLY A 165 -16.75 4.79 8.50
N SER A 166 -16.33 3.55 8.26
CA SER A 166 -16.62 2.42 9.16
C SER A 166 -15.97 2.56 10.54
N ILE A 167 -14.75 3.11 10.61
CA ILE A 167 -14.08 3.41 11.88
C ILE A 167 -14.85 4.50 12.62
N LEU A 168 -15.21 5.58 11.92
CA LEU A 168 -15.98 6.68 12.50
C LEU A 168 -17.38 6.22 12.94
N LEU A 169 -18.01 5.33 12.17
CA LEU A 169 -19.29 4.71 12.51
C LEU A 169 -19.19 3.91 13.80
N LEU A 170 -18.19 3.04 13.93
CA LEU A 170 -17.95 2.25 15.15
C LEU A 170 -17.73 3.15 16.38
N ALA A 171 -16.93 4.21 16.23
CA ALA A 171 -16.71 5.18 17.30
C ALA A 171 -18.00 5.93 17.67
N ALA A 172 -18.74 6.43 16.68
CA ALA A 172 -19.99 7.15 16.87
C ALA A 172 -21.09 6.25 17.48
N LEU A 173 -21.12 4.97 17.13
CA LEU A 173 -22.06 3.99 17.66
C LEU A 173 -21.81 3.74 19.16
N GLY A 174 -20.54 3.58 19.56
CA GLY A 174 -20.16 3.50 20.97
C GLY A 174 -20.61 4.75 21.74
N LEU A 175 -20.41 5.92 21.15
CA LEU A 175 -20.87 7.19 21.71
C LEU A 175 -22.41 7.19 21.86
N ALA A 176 -23.15 6.91 20.79
CA ALA A 176 -24.61 6.89 20.76
C ALA A 176 -25.21 5.94 21.81
N ILE A 177 -24.66 4.74 21.99
CA ILE A 177 -25.12 3.78 23.00
C ILE A 177 -24.88 4.33 24.42
N THR A 178 -23.69 4.87 24.69
CA THR A 178 -23.38 5.41 26.03
C THR A 178 -24.26 6.62 26.39
N TYR A 179 -24.47 7.56 25.47
CA TYR A 179 -25.39 8.69 25.66
C TYR A 179 -26.85 8.24 25.78
N GLY A 180 -27.29 7.35 24.90
CA GLY A 180 -28.68 6.91 24.82
C GLY A 180 -29.17 6.20 26.08
N LEU A 181 -28.29 5.47 26.78
CA LEU A 181 -28.63 4.76 28.01
C LEU A 181 -28.48 5.62 29.27
N MET A 182 -27.45 6.46 29.36
CA MET A 182 -27.17 7.22 30.59
C MET A 182 -27.86 8.59 30.63
N GLY A 183 -28.25 9.17 29.49
CA GLY A 183 -28.87 10.50 29.44
C GLY A 183 -27.96 11.64 29.90
N VAL A 184 -26.64 11.42 29.98
CA VAL A 184 -25.65 12.40 30.43
C VAL A 184 -24.46 12.47 29.47
N ILE A 185 -23.83 13.65 29.41
CA ILE A 185 -22.66 13.93 28.59
C ILE A 185 -21.38 13.37 29.21
N ASN A 186 -20.85 12.30 28.61
CA ASN A 186 -19.59 11.69 29.00
C ASN A 186 -18.46 12.09 28.04
N LEU A 187 -17.58 12.98 28.49
CA LEU A 187 -16.42 13.42 27.72
C LEU A 187 -15.26 12.40 27.78
N ALA A 188 -15.26 11.49 28.76
CA ALA A 188 -14.22 10.46 28.95
C ALA A 188 -14.37 9.24 28.01
N HIS A 189 -15.26 9.33 27.02
CA HIS A 189 -15.54 8.21 26.11
C HIS A 189 -14.30 7.80 25.29
N GLY A 190 -13.53 8.78 24.80
CA GLY A 190 -12.32 8.51 24.01
C GLY A 190 -11.25 7.75 24.80
N GLU A 191 -11.24 7.91 26.11
CA GLU A 191 -10.32 7.30 27.05
C GLU A 191 -10.69 5.85 27.33
N LEU A 192 -11.97 5.48 27.22
CA LEU A 192 -12.39 4.08 27.22
C LEU A 192 -11.94 3.36 25.94
N ILE A 193 -12.03 4.04 24.78
CA ILE A 193 -11.45 3.52 23.52
C ILE A 193 -9.93 3.34 23.68
N MET A 194 -9.25 4.31 24.28
CA MET A 194 -7.82 4.23 24.60
C MET A 194 -7.52 3.01 25.48
N VAL A 195 -8.25 2.78 26.57
CA VAL A 195 -8.06 1.61 27.44
C VAL A 195 -8.19 0.30 26.65
N GLY A 196 -9.17 0.18 25.76
CA GLY A 196 -9.30 -1.00 24.88
C GLY A 196 -8.12 -1.18 23.92
N ALA A 197 -7.59 -0.09 23.35
CA ALA A 197 -6.41 -0.13 22.49
C ALA A 197 -5.15 -0.58 23.25
N TYR A 198 -4.94 -0.07 24.48
CA TYR A 198 -3.80 -0.49 25.31
C TYR A 198 -3.96 -1.92 25.84
N ALA A 199 -5.19 -2.38 26.13
CA ALA A 199 -5.44 -3.78 26.45
C ALA A 199 -5.05 -4.69 25.27
N THR A 200 -5.37 -4.30 24.04
CA THR A 200 -4.95 -5.01 22.82
C THR A 200 -3.42 -5.06 22.70
N TYR A 201 -2.75 -3.95 22.96
CA TYR A 201 -1.28 -3.90 23.00
C TYR A 201 -0.67 -4.83 24.05
N VAL A 202 -1.24 -4.88 25.26
CA VAL A 202 -0.77 -5.78 26.33
C VAL A 202 -0.95 -7.24 25.91
N VAL A 203 -2.11 -7.60 25.35
CA VAL A 203 -2.37 -8.97 24.87
C VAL A 203 -1.39 -9.35 23.75
N GLN A 204 -1.15 -8.47 22.80
CA GLN A 204 -0.15 -8.69 21.75
C GLN A 204 1.22 -9.00 22.33
N ASN A 205 1.70 -8.21 23.28
CA ASN A 205 3.01 -8.43 23.91
C ASN A 205 3.06 -9.74 24.70
N LEU A 206 1.95 -10.13 25.34
CA LEU A 206 1.84 -11.40 26.02
C LEU A 206 2.00 -12.58 25.05
N PHE A 207 1.34 -12.52 23.90
CA PHE A 207 1.48 -13.53 22.84
C PHE A 207 2.91 -13.58 22.29
N ARG A 208 3.56 -12.43 22.06
CA ARG A 208 4.98 -12.42 21.63
C ARG A 208 5.90 -13.10 22.62
N ARG A 209 5.69 -12.88 23.91
CA ARG A 209 6.58 -13.37 24.96
C ARG A 209 6.34 -14.83 25.30
N TYR A 210 5.09 -15.27 25.36
CA TYR A 210 4.72 -16.60 25.88
C TYR A 210 4.26 -17.59 24.81
N ALA A 211 3.80 -17.13 23.64
CA ALA A 211 3.26 -17.99 22.59
C ALA A 211 3.54 -17.44 21.18
N PRO A 212 4.82 -17.31 20.76
CA PRO A 212 5.17 -16.72 19.47
C PRO A 212 4.59 -17.49 18.27
N GLY A 213 4.43 -18.82 18.40
CA GLY A 213 3.83 -19.66 17.35
C GLY A 213 2.32 -19.45 17.14
N ALA A 214 1.63 -18.83 18.10
CA ALA A 214 0.20 -18.52 18.03
C ALA A 214 -0.05 -17.01 17.87
N PHE A 215 0.97 -16.23 17.48
CA PHE A 215 0.88 -14.78 17.39
C PHE A 215 -0.29 -14.34 16.51
N ASP A 216 -0.51 -14.98 15.36
CA ASP A 216 -1.60 -14.60 14.43
C ASP A 216 -3.02 -14.67 15.02
N ALA A 217 -3.21 -15.41 16.11
CA ALA A 217 -4.50 -15.55 16.80
C ALA A 217 -4.70 -14.52 17.93
N TYR A 218 -3.72 -13.64 18.22
CA TYR A 218 -3.79 -12.73 19.37
C TYR A 218 -5.04 -11.83 19.34
N LEU A 219 -5.50 -11.41 18.15
CA LEU A 219 -6.67 -10.55 18.00
C LEU A 219 -7.96 -11.18 18.54
N ILE A 220 -8.12 -12.50 18.41
CA ILE A 220 -9.30 -13.23 18.89
C ILE A 220 -9.38 -13.14 20.42
N CYS A 221 -8.24 -13.17 21.10
CA CYS A 221 -8.17 -12.98 22.55
C CYS A 221 -8.18 -11.50 22.96
N ALA A 222 -7.61 -10.62 22.12
CA ALA A 222 -7.50 -9.21 22.40
C ALA A 222 -8.87 -8.51 22.39
N VAL A 223 -9.77 -8.88 21.48
CA VAL A 223 -11.10 -8.27 21.39
C VAL A 223 -11.88 -8.45 22.70
N PRO A 224 -12.13 -9.68 23.22
CA PRO A 224 -12.80 -9.86 24.51
C PRO A 224 -12.08 -9.18 25.67
N MET A 225 -10.74 -9.21 25.68
CA MET A 225 -9.96 -8.56 26.74
C MET A 225 -10.07 -7.03 26.71
N ALA A 226 -10.13 -6.43 25.52
CA ALA A 226 -10.35 -4.99 25.36
C ALA A 226 -11.72 -4.57 25.88
N PHE A 227 -12.78 -5.34 25.56
CA PHE A 227 -14.12 -5.12 26.10
C PHE A 227 -14.15 -5.31 27.62
N ALA A 228 -13.50 -6.35 28.15
CA ALA A 228 -13.43 -6.59 29.59
C ALA A 228 -12.69 -5.45 30.32
N ALA A 229 -11.54 -5.01 29.81
CA ALA A 229 -10.76 -3.92 30.40
C ALA A 229 -11.54 -2.60 30.37
N ALA A 230 -12.11 -2.23 29.21
CA ALA A 230 -12.92 -1.02 29.09
C ALA A 230 -14.18 -1.09 29.97
N GLY A 231 -14.85 -2.24 30.03
CA GLY A 231 -16.01 -2.47 30.88
C GLY A 231 -15.70 -2.41 32.38
N LEU A 232 -14.55 -2.93 32.82
CA LEU A 232 -14.09 -2.82 34.21
C LEU A 232 -13.80 -1.37 34.60
N VAL A 233 -13.09 -0.62 33.74
CA VAL A 233 -12.85 0.81 33.97
C VAL A 233 -14.16 1.58 33.97
N GLY A 234 -15.04 1.33 33.00
CA GLY A 234 -16.38 1.94 32.94
C GLY A 234 -17.20 1.65 34.20
N MET A 235 -17.22 0.40 34.68
CA MET A 235 -17.91 0.02 35.92
C MET A 235 -17.33 0.73 37.15
N ALA A 236 -16.00 0.89 37.22
CA ALA A 236 -15.35 1.64 38.28
C ALA A 236 -15.76 3.11 38.26
N LEU A 237 -15.75 3.74 37.08
CA LEU A 237 -16.19 5.14 36.91
C LEU A 237 -17.66 5.31 37.29
N GLU A 238 -18.52 4.38 36.88
CA GLU A 238 -19.95 4.39 37.17
C GLU A 238 -20.19 4.35 38.69
N ARG A 239 -19.58 3.38 39.37
CA ARG A 239 -19.81 3.19 40.81
C ARG A 239 -19.16 4.27 41.68
N CYS A 240 -18.04 4.83 41.26
CA CYS A 240 -17.27 5.77 42.08
C CYS A 240 -17.65 7.23 41.82
N VAL A 241 -18.05 7.60 40.61
CA VAL A 241 -18.23 9.01 40.23
C VAL A 241 -19.60 9.26 39.61
N ILE A 242 -19.92 8.61 38.50
CA ILE A 242 -21.07 8.99 37.65
C ILE A 242 -22.40 8.80 38.40
N ARG A 243 -22.56 7.69 39.13
CA ARG A 243 -23.77 7.40 39.93
C ARG A 243 -24.14 8.54 40.89
N PHE A 244 -23.15 9.23 41.45
CA PHE A 244 -23.38 10.28 42.45
C PHE A 244 -23.72 11.63 41.84
N LEU A 245 -23.53 11.79 40.52
CA LEU A 245 -23.69 13.04 39.79
C LEU A 245 -24.91 13.03 38.86
N TYR A 246 -25.71 11.95 38.87
CA TYR A 246 -26.94 11.88 38.08
C TYR A 246 -27.89 13.02 38.40
N GLY A 247 -28.50 13.59 37.34
CA GLY A 247 -29.37 14.77 37.43
C GLY A 247 -28.64 16.11 37.42
N ARG A 248 -27.30 16.14 37.41
CA ARG A 248 -26.48 17.37 37.39
C ARG A 248 -25.58 17.40 36.14
N PRO A 249 -26.11 17.83 34.98
CA PRO A 249 -25.42 17.65 33.69
C PRO A 249 -24.11 18.42 33.57
N LEU A 250 -24.04 19.65 34.09
CA LEU A 250 -22.81 20.46 34.06
C LEU A 250 -21.69 19.84 34.91
N GLU A 251 -22.05 19.28 36.06
CA GLU A 251 -21.07 18.68 36.98
C GLU A 251 -20.55 17.36 36.47
N THR A 252 -21.41 16.57 35.82
CA THR A 252 -20.97 15.32 35.18
C THR A 252 -20.02 15.62 34.03
N LEU A 253 -20.24 16.69 33.26
CA LEU A 253 -19.33 17.11 32.20
C LEU A 253 -17.96 17.49 32.78
N LEU A 254 -17.91 18.31 33.83
CA LEU A 254 -16.66 18.71 34.49
C LEU A 254 -15.94 17.50 35.12
N ALA A 255 -16.68 16.58 35.75
CA ALA A 255 -16.13 15.38 36.35
C ALA A 255 -15.53 14.43 35.30
N THR A 256 -16.23 14.21 34.19
CA THR A 256 -15.75 13.33 33.11
C THR A 256 -14.54 13.92 32.39
N TRP A 257 -14.46 15.25 32.26
CA TRP A 257 -13.23 15.91 31.81
C TRP A 257 -12.04 15.68 32.76
N GLY A 258 -12.25 15.83 34.08
CA GLY A 258 -11.21 15.55 35.07
C GLY A 258 -10.76 14.09 35.06
N ILE A 259 -11.70 13.15 34.93
CA ILE A 259 -11.41 11.71 34.78
C ILE A 259 -10.58 11.45 33.52
N SER A 260 -10.93 12.09 32.40
CA SER A 260 -10.20 11.97 31.14
C SER A 260 -8.72 12.35 31.32
N LEU A 261 -8.43 13.48 31.99
CA LEU A 261 -7.06 13.89 32.31
C LEU A 261 -6.31 12.86 33.17
N ILE A 262 -6.99 12.31 34.20
CA ILE A 262 -6.40 11.30 35.08
C ILE A 262 -6.08 10.02 34.29
N LEU A 263 -7.00 9.54 33.45
CA LEU A 263 -6.81 8.33 32.63
C LEU A 263 -5.69 8.52 31.61
N MET A 264 -5.65 9.66 30.91
CA MET A 264 -4.56 9.99 29.99
C MET A 264 -3.20 10.00 30.71
N GLN A 265 -3.13 10.62 31.89
CA GLN A 265 -1.89 10.67 32.66
C GLN A 265 -1.50 9.31 33.22
N ALA A 266 -2.46 8.49 33.65
CA ALA A 266 -2.22 7.14 34.14
C ALA A 266 -1.62 6.25 33.05
N VAL A 267 -2.23 6.24 31.85
CA VAL A 267 -1.71 5.51 30.69
C VAL A 267 -0.32 6.00 30.30
N ARG A 268 -0.10 7.32 30.25
CA ARG A 268 1.22 7.91 29.97
C ARG A 268 2.27 7.49 30.99
N THR A 269 1.90 7.35 32.26
CA THR A 269 2.82 6.94 33.33
C THR A 269 3.20 5.47 33.22
N VAL A 270 2.27 4.60 32.82
CA VAL A 270 2.48 3.15 32.70
C VAL A 270 3.19 2.78 31.39
N PHE A 271 2.76 3.36 30.27
CA PHE A 271 3.21 2.97 28.92
C PHE A 271 4.18 3.96 28.28
N GLY A 272 4.37 5.13 28.90
CA GLY A 272 5.20 6.21 28.35
C GLY A 272 4.41 7.19 27.48
N ALA A 273 5.11 8.25 27.04
CA ALA A 273 4.52 9.32 26.22
C ALA A 273 4.46 9.00 24.72
N GLN A 274 5.17 7.96 24.27
CA GLN A 274 5.25 7.57 22.87
C GLN A 274 4.09 6.66 22.48
N ASN A 275 3.65 6.78 21.22
CA ASN A 275 2.61 5.91 20.68
C ASN A 275 3.13 4.48 20.58
N VAL A 276 2.42 3.55 21.23
CA VAL A 276 2.68 2.12 21.10
C VAL A 276 2.06 1.58 19.82
N GLN A 277 2.77 0.67 19.13
CA GLN A 277 2.30 0.08 17.89
C GLN A 277 1.75 -1.33 18.13
N VAL A 278 0.60 -1.59 17.52
CA VAL A 278 -0.01 -2.91 17.43
C VAL A 278 0.28 -3.43 16.02
N GLU A 279 1.00 -4.55 15.92
CA GLU A 279 1.34 -5.16 14.64
C GLU A 279 0.16 -5.96 14.10
N ASN A 280 -0.07 -5.83 12.80
CA ASN A 280 -1.08 -6.64 12.11
C ASN A 280 -0.63 -8.11 12.06
N PRO A 281 -1.54 -9.07 12.31
CA PRO A 281 -1.23 -10.47 12.08
C PRO A 281 -1.04 -10.76 10.58
N SER A 282 -0.43 -11.89 10.25
CA SER A 282 -0.04 -12.24 8.88
C SER A 282 -1.20 -12.21 7.89
N TRP A 283 -2.39 -12.65 8.31
CA TRP A 283 -3.61 -12.70 7.49
C TRP A 283 -4.28 -11.33 7.27
N MET A 284 -4.00 -10.33 8.11
CA MET A 284 -4.41 -8.93 7.88
C MET A 284 -3.33 -8.12 7.16
N SER A 285 -2.14 -8.69 7.01
CA SER A 285 -0.99 -8.04 6.42
C SER A 285 -1.05 -8.14 4.89
N GLY A 286 -0.59 -7.09 4.22
CA GLY A 286 -0.68 -6.96 2.77
C GLY A 286 -2.05 -6.46 2.30
N GLY A 287 -2.43 -6.84 1.09
CA GLY A 287 -3.69 -6.43 0.49
C GLY A 287 -4.03 -7.17 -0.78
N PHE A 288 -5.29 -7.10 -1.14
CA PHE A 288 -5.82 -7.62 -2.39
C PHE A 288 -5.46 -6.66 -3.53
N VAL A 289 -4.71 -7.16 -4.52
CA VAL A 289 -4.38 -6.38 -5.73
C VAL A 289 -5.59 -6.40 -6.66
N ALA A 290 -6.41 -5.36 -6.58
CA ALA A 290 -7.61 -5.24 -7.40
C ALA A 290 -7.29 -4.81 -8.84
N MET A 291 -6.25 -3.99 -9.01
CA MET A 291 -5.77 -3.49 -10.30
C MET A 291 -4.28 -3.14 -10.20
N THR A 292 -3.58 -3.05 -11.33
CA THR A 292 -2.20 -2.56 -11.41
C THR A 292 -2.07 -1.20 -10.70
N GLY A 293 -1.34 -1.16 -9.60
CA GLY A 293 -1.14 0.05 -8.79
C GLY A 293 -2.19 0.30 -7.69
N ILE A 294 -3.27 -0.51 -7.60
CA ILE A 294 -4.30 -0.38 -6.55
C ILE A 294 -4.31 -1.64 -5.68
N VAL A 295 -3.80 -1.47 -4.47
CA VAL A 295 -3.80 -2.52 -3.43
C VAL A 295 -4.82 -2.13 -2.37
N LEU A 296 -5.83 -2.97 -2.17
CA LEU A 296 -6.83 -2.84 -1.11
C LEU A 296 -6.33 -3.56 0.15
N PRO A 297 -5.95 -2.86 1.22
CA PRO A 297 -5.38 -3.49 2.41
C PRO A 297 -6.39 -4.41 3.11
N TRP A 298 -5.97 -5.62 3.47
CA TRP A 298 -6.84 -6.58 4.19
C TRP A 298 -7.32 -6.01 5.52
N SER A 299 -6.48 -5.27 6.22
CA SER A 299 -6.83 -4.57 7.46
C SER A 299 -8.08 -3.70 7.33
N ARG A 300 -8.23 -2.98 6.21
CA ARG A 300 -9.39 -2.11 5.95
C ARG A 300 -10.65 -2.91 5.65
N ILE A 301 -10.52 -4.01 4.90
CA ILE A 301 -11.64 -4.92 4.58
C ILE A 301 -12.20 -5.52 5.86
N VAL A 302 -11.33 -6.01 6.75
CA VAL A 302 -11.72 -6.61 8.03
C VAL A 302 -12.45 -5.60 8.91
N ILE A 303 -11.99 -4.34 8.97
CA ILE A 303 -12.67 -3.30 9.75
C ILE A 303 -14.06 -3.00 9.20
N ILE A 304 -14.21 -2.88 7.87
CA ILE A 304 -15.53 -2.67 7.24
C ILE A 304 -16.47 -3.84 7.55
N ALA A 305 -15.99 -5.07 7.40
CA ALA A 305 -16.76 -6.28 7.70
C ALA A 305 -17.17 -6.35 9.18
N PHE A 306 -16.25 -6.00 10.09
CA PHE A 306 -16.53 -5.94 11.52
C PHE A 306 -17.57 -4.86 11.85
N ALA A 307 -17.45 -3.67 11.27
CA ALA A 307 -18.45 -2.61 11.44
C ALA A 307 -19.84 -3.03 10.94
N ALA A 308 -19.91 -3.69 9.79
CA ALA A 308 -21.16 -4.23 9.25
C ALA A 308 -21.75 -5.32 10.16
N LEU A 309 -20.92 -6.24 10.68
CA LEU A 309 -21.34 -7.26 11.62
C LEU A 309 -21.92 -6.65 12.90
N VAL A 310 -21.23 -5.67 13.49
CA VAL A 310 -21.71 -4.97 14.70
C VAL A 310 -23.04 -4.28 14.44
N LEU A 311 -23.20 -3.62 13.29
CA LEU A 311 -24.45 -2.97 12.93
C LEU A 311 -25.60 -3.98 12.75
N LEU A 312 -25.33 -5.14 12.13
CA LEU A 312 -26.31 -6.22 11.99
C LEU A 312 -26.69 -6.87 13.33
N LEU A 313 -25.78 -6.92 14.30
CA LEU A 313 -26.06 -7.49 15.62
C LEU A 313 -26.87 -6.55 16.52
N ILE A 314 -26.81 -5.25 16.27
CA ILE A 314 -27.52 -4.23 17.06
C ILE A 314 -28.96 -4.04 16.58
N TRP A 315 -29.22 -4.30 15.29
CA TRP A 315 -30.52 -4.14 14.64
C TRP A 315 -31.36 -5.42 14.74
#